data_AF-A0A1G9YTX5-F1
#
_entry.id   AF-A0A1G9YTX5-F1
#
_cell.length_a   1.000
_cell.length_b   1.000
_cell.length_c   1.000
_cell.angle_alpha   90.00
_cell.angle_beta   90.00
_cell.angle_gamma   90.00
#
_symmetry.space_group_name_H-M   'P 1'
#
loop_
_entity.id
_entity.type
_entity.pdbx_description
1 polymer ?
#
loop_
_entity_poly.entity_id
_entity_poly.type
_entity_poly.pdbx_seq_one_letter_code
_entity_poly.pdbx_strand_id
1 'polypeptide(L)'
;MTDPGGNCIRIGRKTSDDQSHRRPPDGTFAKALHHASLLADSKEDPAGAAKVIDRALRLGDERPAPVELLRLLVLRADVAGRLADEETALSALAEAAAIHLTAEERESARDALARLEDLRPGIRP
;
A
#
# COMPACT_ATOMS: atom_id res chain seq x y z
N MET A 1 -28.84 -8.70 31.77
CA MET A 1 -29.51 -8.23 30.54
C MET A 1 -28.44 -7.62 29.66
N THR A 2 -28.45 -7.99 28.37
CA THR A 2 -27.39 -7.88 27.34
C THR A 2 -26.31 -8.97 27.42
N ASP A 3 -26.21 -9.77 26.36
CA ASP A 3 -24.94 -10.40 25.97
C ASP A 3 -24.38 -9.64 24.74
N PRO A 4 -23.11 -9.21 24.78
CA PRO A 4 -22.45 -8.43 23.72
C PRO A 4 -21.73 -9.32 22.68
N GLY A 5 -22.10 -10.60 22.53
CA GLY A 5 -21.50 -11.59 21.64
C GLY A 5 -21.77 -11.34 20.16
N GLY A 6 -21.25 -10.22 19.65
CA GLY A 6 -21.14 -9.91 18.23
C GLY A 6 -20.26 -10.97 17.56
N ASN A 7 -20.92 -11.98 17.02
CA ASN A 7 -20.33 -13.07 16.27
C ASN A 7 -19.56 -12.50 15.06
N CYS A 8 -18.23 -12.60 15.05
CA CYS A 8 -17.40 -12.26 13.90
C CYS A 8 -16.80 -13.54 13.30
N ILE A 9 -17.22 -13.83 12.08
CA ILE A 9 -16.87 -15.01 11.29
C ILE A 9 -15.35 -15.06 11.05
N ARG A 10 -14.77 -16.25 11.31
CA ARG A 10 -13.41 -16.64 10.92
C ARG A 10 -13.37 -17.00 9.44
N ILE A 11 -12.53 -16.31 8.66
CA ILE A 11 -12.05 -16.79 7.34
C ILE A 11 -10.60 -17.23 7.52
N GLY A 12 -10.32 -18.51 7.30
CA GLY A 12 -9.01 -19.10 7.50
C GLY A 12 -8.04 -18.89 6.33
N ARG A 13 -6.74 -18.98 6.63
CA ARG A 13 -5.76 -19.60 5.72
C ARG A 13 -4.87 -20.53 6.54
N LYS A 14 -4.81 -21.79 6.14
CA LYS A 14 -3.70 -22.70 6.48
C LYS A 14 -2.47 -22.14 5.77
N THR A 15 -1.49 -21.66 6.51
CA THR A 15 -0.19 -21.31 5.94
C THR A 15 0.59 -22.61 5.80
N SER A 16 0.87 -22.94 4.54
CA SER A 16 1.78 -24.00 4.12
C SER A 16 3.10 -23.92 4.90
N ASP A 17 3.58 -25.08 5.32
CA ASP A 17 4.90 -25.32 5.86
C ASP A 17 5.91 -25.14 4.71
N ASP A 18 6.47 -23.93 4.56
CA ASP A 18 7.71 -23.75 3.83
C ASP A 18 8.60 -22.72 4.54
N GLN A 19 9.77 -23.21 4.93
CA GLN A 19 10.68 -22.61 5.90
C GLN A 19 11.68 -21.68 5.21
N SER A 20 11.30 -20.43 4.96
CA SER A 20 12.28 -19.36 4.76
C SER A 20 11.83 -18.03 5.38
N HIS A 21 12.22 -17.81 6.64
CA HIS A 21 12.40 -16.50 7.30
C HIS A 21 11.48 -15.34 6.89
N ARG A 22 10.16 -15.50 7.00
CA ARG A 22 9.24 -14.36 6.83
C ARG A 22 9.16 -13.57 8.14
N ARG A 23 9.68 -12.34 8.10
CA ARG A 23 9.68 -11.33 9.18
C ARG A 23 8.30 -11.16 9.85
N PRO A 24 8.26 -10.71 11.12
CA PRO A 24 7.05 -10.76 11.94
C PRO A 24 5.93 -9.84 11.42
N PRO A 25 4.66 -10.20 11.67
CA PRO A 25 3.50 -9.66 10.95
C PRO A 25 2.97 -8.28 11.41
N ASP A 26 3.80 -7.38 11.97
CA ASP A 26 3.40 -6.00 12.34
C ASP A 26 4.43 -4.95 11.89
N GLY A 27 4.79 -5.01 10.60
CA GLY A 27 5.88 -4.22 10.00
C GLY A 27 5.64 -2.71 10.00
N THR A 28 6.74 -1.96 10.15
CA THR A 28 6.79 -0.48 10.07
C THR A 28 6.03 0.07 8.86
N PHE A 29 6.10 -0.63 7.72
CA PHE A 29 5.44 -0.24 6.47
C PHE A 29 3.92 -0.44 6.49
N ALA A 30 3.42 -1.53 7.09
CA ALA A 30 1.99 -1.73 7.27
C ALA A 30 1.36 -0.62 8.12
N LYS A 31 2.07 -0.19 9.18
CA LYS A 31 1.65 0.96 10.02
C LYS A 31 1.69 2.27 9.24
N ALA A 32 2.75 2.50 8.46
CA ALA A 32 2.88 3.68 7.62
C ALA A 32 1.75 3.76 6.58
N LEU A 33 1.44 2.65 5.91
CA LEU A 33 0.31 2.54 4.98
C LEU A 33 -1.01 2.91 5.66
N HIS A 34 -1.31 2.28 6.80
CA HIS A 34 -2.53 2.55 7.54
C HIS A 34 -2.68 4.03 7.92
N HIS A 35 -1.62 4.64 8.46
CA HIS A 35 -1.65 6.05 8.83
C HIS A 35 -1.74 6.98 7.62
N ALA A 36 -1.01 6.70 6.54
CA ALA A 36 -1.06 7.50 5.33
C ALA A 36 -2.44 7.47 4.68
N SER A 37 -3.10 6.30 4.60
CA SER A 37 -4.47 6.19 4.10
C SER A 37 -5.46 6.97 4.96
N LEU A 38 -5.37 6.88 6.28
CA LEU A 38 -6.23 7.67 7.19
C LEU A 38 -6.04 9.19 7.00
N LEU A 39 -4.80 9.64 6.80
CA LEU A 39 -4.51 11.05 6.56
C LEU A 39 -5.08 11.53 5.23
N ALA A 40 -4.91 10.74 4.17
CA ALA A 40 -5.39 11.06 2.83
C ALA A 40 -6.93 11.07 2.75
N ASP A 41 -7.60 10.10 3.37
CA ASP A 41 -9.04 9.87 3.16
C ASP A 41 -9.93 10.43 4.27
N SER A 42 -9.47 10.47 5.53
CA SER A 42 -10.31 10.93 6.66
C SER A 42 -9.99 12.33 7.16
N LYS A 43 -8.75 12.79 7.00
CA LYS A 43 -8.33 14.13 7.44
C LYS A 43 -8.14 15.13 6.31
N GLU A 44 -8.29 14.68 5.06
CA GLU A 44 -8.01 15.45 3.85
C GLU A 44 -6.64 16.16 3.93
N ASP A 45 -5.65 15.50 4.54
CA ASP A 45 -4.27 16.01 4.68
C ASP A 45 -3.32 15.22 3.76
N PRO A 46 -3.35 15.50 2.44
CA PRO A 46 -2.47 14.84 1.49
C PRO A 46 -0.99 15.15 1.77
N ALA A 47 -0.67 16.35 2.27
CA ALA A 47 0.70 16.71 2.61
C ALA A 47 1.26 15.86 3.77
N GLY A 48 0.45 15.61 4.80
CA GLY A 48 0.77 14.71 5.90
C GLY A 48 0.95 13.27 5.43
N ALA A 49 0.05 12.78 4.58
CA ALA A 49 0.13 11.44 4.01
C ALA A 49 1.44 11.25 3.21
N ALA A 50 1.78 12.19 2.33
CA ALA A 50 3.02 12.16 1.55
C ALA A 50 4.26 12.06 2.46
N LYS A 51 4.32 12.86 3.53
CA LYS A 51 5.46 12.84 4.47
C LYS A 51 5.63 11.49 5.17
N VAL A 52 4.53 10.84 5.56
CA VAL A 52 4.58 9.51 6.18
C VAL A 52 5.12 8.47 5.19
N ILE A 53 4.63 8.50 3.95
CA ILE A 53 5.06 7.58 2.89
C ILE A 53 6.54 7.79 2.57
N ASP A 54 6.95 9.04 2.31
CA ASP A 54 8.33 9.38 1.99
C ASP A 54 9.30 8.99 3.11
N ARG A 55 8.87 9.15 4.37
CA ARG A 55 9.65 8.69 5.52
C ARG A 55 9.80 7.18 5.54
N ALA A 56 8.73 6.44 5.25
CA ALA A 56 8.78 4.99 5.19
C ALA A 56 9.72 4.52 4.07
N LEU A 57 9.62 5.09 2.87
CA LEU A 57 10.48 4.75 1.72
C LEU A 57 11.97 5.05 1.95
N ARG A 58 12.30 6.01 2.83
CA ARG A 58 13.69 6.36 3.18
C ARG A 58 14.29 5.53 4.33
N LEU A 59 13.56 4.58 4.90
CA LEU A 59 14.12 3.70 5.93
C LEU A 59 15.18 2.77 5.28
N GLY A 60 16.46 3.12 5.42
CA GLY A 60 17.56 2.39 4.78
C GLY A 60 17.83 0.99 5.38
N ASP A 61 17.40 0.77 6.62
CA ASP A 61 17.68 -0.47 7.36
C ASP A 61 16.67 -1.59 7.05
N GLU A 62 15.53 -1.26 6.45
CA GLU A 62 14.49 -2.22 6.14
C GLU A 62 13.89 -1.98 4.77
N ARG A 63 13.67 -3.05 4.00
CA ARG A 63 12.98 -2.97 2.72
C ARG A 63 11.56 -3.50 2.86
N PRO A 64 10.54 -2.76 2.39
CA PRO A 64 9.17 -3.26 2.37
C PRO A 64 9.07 -4.51 1.50
N ALA A 65 8.09 -5.37 1.81
CA ALA A 65 7.75 -6.46 0.88
C ALA A 65 7.29 -5.86 -0.47
N PRO A 66 7.47 -6.55 -1.61
CA PRO A 66 7.08 -6.03 -2.92
C PRO A 66 5.64 -5.51 -2.99
N VAL A 67 4.70 -6.21 -2.35
CA VAL A 67 3.29 -5.81 -2.24
C VAL A 67 3.10 -4.52 -1.43
N GLU A 68 3.85 -4.36 -0.34
CA GLU A 68 3.78 -3.15 0.51
C GLU A 68 4.39 -1.95 -0.22
N LEU A 69 5.50 -2.17 -0.92
CA LEU A 69 6.15 -1.15 -1.74
C LEU A 69 5.21 -0.64 -2.83
N LEU A 70 4.54 -1.57 -3.54
CA LEU A 70 3.54 -1.20 -4.55
C LEU A 70 2.43 -0.33 -3.94
N ARG A 71 1.86 -0.75 -2.81
CA ARG A 71 0.80 -0.01 -2.12
C ARG A 71 1.27 1.39 -1.70
N LEU A 72 2.50 1.52 -1.20
CA LEU A 72 3.08 2.81 -0.80
C LEU A 72 3.23 3.75 -2.00
N LEU A 73 3.76 3.26 -3.11
CA LEU A 73 3.97 4.06 -4.31
C LEU A 73 2.65 4.47 -4.98
N VAL A 74 1.67 3.58 -5.06
CA VAL A 74 0.34 3.90 -5.59
C VAL A 74 -0.34 4.97 -4.73
N LEU A 75 -0.28 4.85 -3.40
CA LEU A 75 -0.82 5.86 -2.51
C LEU A 75 -0.05 7.19 -2.63
N ARG A 76 1.27 7.14 -2.81
CA ARG A 76 2.08 8.35 -3.01
C ARG A 76 1.71 9.08 -4.30
N ALA A 77 1.44 8.34 -5.36
CA ALA A 77 1.00 8.89 -6.63
C ALA A 77 -0.38 9.55 -6.54
N ASP A 78 -1.35 8.90 -5.88
CA ASP A 78 -2.69 9.48 -5.65
C ASP A 78 -2.57 10.81 -4.88
N VAL A 79 -1.83 10.78 -3.78
CA VAL A 79 -1.61 11.95 -2.93
C VAL A 79 -0.86 13.06 -3.69
N ALA A 80 0.12 12.71 -4.53
CA ALA A 80 0.82 13.68 -5.38
C ALA A 80 -0.14 14.36 -6.37
N GLY A 81 -1.03 13.58 -7.00
CA GLY A 81 -2.08 14.11 -7.87
C GLY A 81 -2.99 15.10 -7.14
N ARG A 82 -3.40 14.79 -5.90
CA ARG A 82 -4.20 15.71 -5.06
C ARG A 82 -3.44 16.98 -4.68
N LEU A 83 -2.11 16.94 -4.63
CA LEU A 83 -1.22 18.08 -4.38
C LEU A 83 -0.82 18.84 -5.66
N ALA A 84 -1.32 18.42 -6.84
CA ALA A 84 -0.90 18.93 -8.15
C ALA A 84 0.62 18.78 -8.42
N ASP A 85 1.25 17.78 -7.81
CA ASP A 85 2.65 17.40 -8.00
C ASP A 85 2.73 16.27 -9.05
N GLU A 86 2.57 16.65 -10.32
CA GLU A 86 2.50 15.71 -11.44
C GLU A 86 3.80 14.94 -11.64
N GLU A 87 4.96 15.59 -11.46
CA GLU A 87 6.27 14.95 -11.57
C GLU A 87 6.40 13.79 -10.59
N THR A 88 6.06 14.03 -9.31
CA THR A 88 6.12 12.98 -8.30
C THR A 88 5.06 11.91 -8.54
N ALA A 89 3.86 12.29 -9.00
CA ALA A 89 2.84 11.32 -9.35
C ALA A 89 3.34 10.35 -10.43
N LEU A 90 3.90 10.88 -11.52
CA LEU A 90 4.42 10.08 -12.63
C LEU A 90 5.60 9.21 -12.21
N SER A 91 6.56 9.76 -11.44
CA SER A 91 7.70 8.98 -10.93
C SER A 91 7.23 7.81 -10.07
N ALA A 92 6.31 8.06 -9.13
CA ALA A 92 5.79 7.03 -8.24
C ALA A 92 5.01 5.94 -9.01
N LEU A 93 4.23 6.31 -10.03
CA LEU A 93 3.52 5.34 -10.89
C LEU A 93 4.50 4.50 -11.73
N ALA A 94 5.58 5.10 -12.24
CA ALA A 94 6.60 4.39 -12.99
C ALA A 94 7.36 3.39 -12.10
N GLU A 95 7.73 3.79 -10.89
CA GLU A 95 8.36 2.91 -9.91
C GLU A 95 7.43 1.76 -9.50
N ALA A 96 6.14 2.06 -9.25
CA ALA A 96 5.12 1.06 -8.94
C ALA A 96 4.98 0.02 -10.06
N ALA A 97 4.99 0.47 -11.32
CA ALA A 97 4.89 -0.39 -12.49
C ALA A 97 6.10 -1.32 -12.68
N ALA A 98 7.28 -0.92 -12.20
CA ALA A 98 8.50 -1.70 -12.31
C ALA A 98 8.61 -2.82 -11.26
N ILE A 99 7.68 -2.90 -10.30
CA ILE A 99 7.71 -3.92 -9.26
C ILE A 99 7.32 -5.29 -9.84
N HIS A 100 8.23 -6.25 -9.70
CA HIS A 100 7.96 -7.65 -10.00
C HIS A 100 7.23 -8.31 -8.83
N LEU A 101 6.01 -8.76 -9.08
CA LEU A 101 5.18 -9.51 -8.14
C LEU A 101 4.95 -10.94 -8.63
N THR A 102 4.93 -11.90 -7.71
CA THR A 102 4.45 -13.27 -8.02
C THR A 102 2.95 -13.29 -8.27
N ALA A 103 2.41 -14.43 -8.74
CA ALA A 103 0.98 -14.59 -8.96
C ALA A 103 0.17 -14.39 -7.65
N GLU A 104 0.66 -14.94 -6.55
CA GLU A 104 0.04 -14.82 -5.23
C GLU A 104 0.09 -13.38 -4.70
N GLU A 105 1.21 -12.68 -4.95
CA GLU A 105 1.37 -11.29 -4.56
C GLU A 105 0.48 -10.36 -5.38
N ARG A 106 0.37 -10.58 -6.69
CA ARG A 106 -0.57 -9.86 -7.56
C ARG A 106 -2.00 -10.03 -7.09
N GLU A 107 -2.39 -11.23 -6.70
CA GLU A 107 -3.71 -11.50 -6.13
C GLU A 107 -3.94 -10.69 -4.86
N SER A 108 -2.96 -10.66 -3.96
CA SER A 108 -3.04 -9.89 -2.72
C SER A 108 -2.99 -8.36 -2.93
N ALA A 109 -2.45 -7.91 -4.07
CA ALA A 109 -2.28 -6.51 -4.42
C ALA A 109 -3.28 -6.03 -5.48
N ARG A 110 -4.30 -6.82 -5.81
CA ARG A 110 -5.24 -6.56 -6.90
C ARG A 110 -5.84 -5.15 -6.83
N ASP A 111 -6.26 -4.71 -5.66
CA ASP A 111 -6.87 -3.39 -5.47
C ASP A 111 -5.86 -2.26 -5.74
N ALA A 112 -4.60 -2.44 -5.32
CA ALA A 112 -3.54 -1.46 -5.58
C ALA A 112 -3.15 -1.44 -7.07
N LEU A 113 -3.16 -2.59 -7.74
CA LEU A 113 -2.93 -2.69 -9.18
C LEU A 113 -4.06 -2.03 -9.98
N ALA A 114 -5.31 -2.23 -9.58
CA ALA A 114 -6.45 -1.55 -10.19
C ALA A 114 -6.31 -0.02 -10.05
N ARG A 115 -6.00 0.44 -8.82
CA ARG A 115 -5.74 1.85 -8.54
C ARG A 115 -4.57 2.42 -9.35
N LEU A 116 -3.49 1.66 -9.54
CA LEU A 116 -2.36 2.03 -10.38
C LEU A 116 -2.80 2.30 -11.82
N GLU A 117 -3.62 1.43 -12.40
CA GLU A 117 -4.14 1.64 -13.76
C GLU A 117 -5.11 2.83 -13.84
N ASP A 118 -5.95 3.04 -12.82
CA ASP A 118 -6.87 4.20 -12.77
C ASP A 118 -6.13 5.55 -12.69
N LEU A 119 -4.98 5.58 -12.01
CA LEU A 119 -4.17 6.78 -11.81
C LEU A 119 -3.23 7.07 -12.98
N ARG A 120 -2.97 6.08 -13.85
CA ARG A 120 -2.15 6.32 -15.03
C ARG A 120 -2.84 7.36 -15.91
N PRO A 121 -2.13 8.43 -16.32
CA PRO A 121 -2.68 9.40 -17.26
C PRO A 121 -3.12 8.63 -18.50
N GLY A 122 -4.42 8.73 -18.82
CA GLY A 122 -5.11 7.77 -19.67
C GLY A 122 -4.36 7.45 -20.96
N ILE A 123 -3.61 6.35 -20.96
CA ILE A 123 -3.30 5.61 -22.18
C ILE A 123 -4.53 4.77 -22.45
N ARG A 124 -5.58 5.44 -22.93
CA ARG A 124 -6.66 4.73 -23.61
C ARG A 124 -6.08 4.29 -24.96
N PRO A 125 -6.14 2.99 -25.31
CA PRO A 125 -5.65 2.53 -26.61
C PRO A 125 -6.39 3.18 -27.77
#